data_AF-A0A1B6IEN6-F1
#
_entry.id   AF-A0A1B6IEN6-F1
#
_cell.length_a   1.000
_cell.length_b   1.000
_cell.length_c   1.000
_cell.angle_alpha   90.00
_cell.angle_beta   90.00
_cell.angle_gamma   90.00
#
_symmetry.space_group_name_H-M   'P 1'
#
loop_
_entity.id
_entity.type
_entity.pdbx_description
1 polymer ?
#
loop_
_entity_poly.entity_id
_entity_poly.type
_entity_poly.pdbx_seq_one_letter_code
_entity_poly.pdbx_strand_id
1 'polypeptide(L)'
;SGSHHVSGTMCRGRTWNEIQTVRQTRDPISSFKEKILSANLVTADELKSIENEIKKEVDEATGLAKKDQEIPMDELAADVCVQFLEPEVRNILPWSPVKHKRLGPAVNAK
;
A
#
# COMPACT_ATOMS: atom_id res chain seq x y z
N SER A 1 5.35 14.27 3.72
CA SER A 1 5.27 13.82 5.13
C SER A 1 3.84 13.84 5.63
N GLY A 2 3.23 12.65 5.75
CA GLY A 2 1.88 12.48 6.26
C GLY A 2 1.81 12.39 7.80
N SER A 3 0.60 12.14 8.31
CA SER A 3 0.29 11.88 9.72
C SER A 3 0.63 10.43 10.05
N HIS A 4 0.68 10.09 11.33
CA HIS A 4 0.82 8.69 11.76
C HIS A 4 -0.26 7.77 11.15
N HIS A 5 -1.47 8.30 10.92
CA HIS A 5 -2.57 7.60 10.25
C HIS A 5 -3.34 8.55 9.34
N VAL A 6 -4.10 7.99 8.39
CA VAL A 6 -5.02 8.75 7.51
C VAL A 6 -6.03 9.57 8.32
N SER A 7 -6.51 9.05 9.45
CA SER A 7 -7.48 9.72 10.34
C SER A 7 -6.85 10.73 11.30
N GLY A 8 -5.52 10.75 11.42
CA GLY A 8 -4.81 11.65 12.33
C GLY A 8 -4.67 13.06 11.74
N THR A 9 -4.99 14.08 12.52
CA THR A 9 -4.68 15.47 12.12
C THR A 9 -3.17 15.71 12.22
N MET A 10 -2.57 16.19 11.12
CA MET A 10 -1.12 16.38 10.96
C MET A 10 -0.49 17.29 12.02
N CYS A 11 -1.30 18.16 12.64
CA CYS A 11 -0.89 19.17 13.60
C CYS A 11 -1.04 18.76 15.07
N ARG A 12 -1.43 17.51 15.39
CA ARG A 12 -1.37 17.05 16.78
C ARG A 12 0.10 16.85 17.17
N GLY A 13 0.71 17.88 17.74
CA GLY A 13 2.06 17.86 18.31
C GLY A 13 3.17 18.45 17.43
N ARG A 14 2.88 18.96 16.23
CA ARG A 14 3.84 19.64 15.35
C ARG A 14 3.19 20.82 14.63
N THR A 15 3.98 21.83 14.27
CA THR A 15 3.46 23.00 13.54
C THR A 15 3.51 22.78 12.03
N TRP A 16 2.55 23.36 11.31
CA TRP A 16 2.54 23.29 9.84
C TRP A 16 3.80 23.92 9.22
N ASN A 17 4.29 25.01 9.82
CA ASN A 17 5.49 25.71 9.39
C ASN A 17 6.75 24.83 9.49
N GLU A 18 6.89 24.05 10.57
CA GLU A 18 7.98 23.08 10.72
C GLU A 18 7.93 22.02 9.62
N ILE A 19 6.74 21.45 9.37
CA ILE A 19 6.55 20.41 8.35
C ILE A 19 6.89 20.94 6.95
N GLN A 20 6.47 22.16 6.63
CA GLN A 20 6.82 22.81 5.36
C GLN A 20 8.32 23.08 5.24
N THR A 21 8.92 23.67 6.27
CA THR A 21 10.36 23.97 6.30
C THR A 21 11.19 22.72 6.07
N VAL A 22 10.86 21.61 6.75
CA VAL A 22 11.59 20.34 6.59
C VAL A 22 11.40 19.76 5.19
N ARG A 23 10.21 19.84 4.60
CA ARG A 23 10.00 19.40 3.20
C ARG A 23 10.77 20.25 2.20
N GLN A 24 10.91 21.56 2.42
CA GLN A 24 11.64 22.41 1.48
C GLN A 24 13.16 22.23 1.61
N THR A 25 13.67 22.01 2.82
CA THR A 25 15.11 22.01 3.11
C THR A 25 15.75 20.62 3.16
N ARG A 26 14.96 19.56 3.37
CA ARG A 26 15.45 18.20 3.63
C ARG A 26 14.68 17.12 2.89
N ASP A 27 14.08 17.46 1.75
CA ASP A 27 13.45 16.44 0.91
C ASP A 27 14.52 15.57 0.24
N PRO A 28 14.48 14.23 0.44
CA PRO A 28 15.49 13.34 -0.10
C PRO A 28 15.45 13.24 -1.62
N ILE A 29 14.28 13.40 -2.25
CA ILE A 29 14.12 13.32 -3.70
C ILE A 29 14.73 14.57 -4.34
N SER A 30 14.40 15.77 -3.83
CA SER A 30 15.01 17.02 -4.30
C SER A 30 16.53 17.03 -4.08
N SER A 31 16.99 16.61 -2.90
CA SER A 31 18.42 16.53 -2.59
C SER A 31 19.17 15.56 -3.50
N PHE A 32 18.56 14.45 -3.88
CA PHE A 32 19.16 13.47 -4.79
C PHE A 32 19.17 13.97 -6.23
N LYS A 33 18.07 14.60 -6.67
CA LYS A 33 17.94 15.25 -7.99
C LYS A 33 19.04 16.29 -8.22
N GLU A 34 19.28 17.16 -7.25
CA GLU A 34 20.37 18.15 -7.33
C GLU A 34 21.76 17.51 -7.42
N LYS A 35 22.00 16.42 -6.68
CA LYS A 35 23.29 15.70 -6.69
C LYS A 35 23.57 15.02 -8.02
N ILE A 36 22.56 14.39 -8.63
CA ILE A 36 22.72 13.72 -9.93
C ILE A 36 22.90 14.73 -11.06
N LEU A 37 22.13 15.83 -11.05
CA LEU A 37 22.25 16.89 -12.04
C LEU A 37 23.60 17.60 -11.96
N SER A 38 24.08 17.90 -10.74
CA SER A 38 25.42 18.50 -10.54
C SER A 38 26.56 17.56 -10.93
N ALA A 39 26.36 16.25 -10.81
CA ALA A 39 27.30 15.25 -11.29
C ALA A 39 27.20 14.98 -12.81
N ASN A 40 26.31 15.67 -13.54
CA ASN A 40 26.02 15.44 -14.98
C ASN A 40 25.72 13.97 -15.32
N LEU A 41 25.15 13.21 -14.38
CA LEU A 41 24.87 11.79 -14.57
C LEU A 41 23.57 11.54 -15.34
N VAL A 42 22.63 12.48 -15.31
CA VAL A 42 21.31 12.40 -15.94
C VAL A 42 20.90 13.80 -16.39
N THR A 43 20.17 13.92 -17.49
CA THR A 43 19.62 15.19 -17.97
C THR A 43 18.28 15.53 -17.33
N ALA A 44 17.91 16.82 -17.32
CA ALA A 44 16.63 17.25 -16.76
C ALA A 44 15.42 16.65 -17.51
N ASP A 45 15.58 16.32 -18.80
CA ASP A 45 14.51 15.76 -19.62
C ASP A 45 14.32 14.25 -19.39
N GLU A 46 15.40 13.48 -19.21
CA GLU A 46 15.32 12.07 -18.81
C GLU A 46 14.63 11.91 -17.45
N LEU A 47 14.96 12.79 -16.50
CA LEU A 47 14.33 12.75 -15.18
C LEU A 47 12.82 13.04 -15.25
N LYS A 48 12.40 13.96 -16.12
CA LYS A 48 10.97 14.22 -16.37
C LYS A 48 10.30 13.03 -17.05
N SER A 49 10.98 12.31 -17.95
CA SER A 49 10.44 11.10 -18.55
C SER A 49 10.14 10.05 -17.48
N ILE A 50 11.10 9.80 -16.59
CA ILE A 50 10.94 8.85 -15.47
C ILE A 50 9.79 9.28 -14.54
N GLU A 51 9.70 10.56 -14.17
CA GLU A 51 8.59 11.07 -13.35
C GLU A 51 7.22 10.84 -14.02
N ASN A 52 7.14 10.96 -15.36
CA ASN A 52 5.92 10.74 -16.11
C ASN A 52 5.57 9.25 -16.25
N GLU A 53 6.57 8.38 -16.44
CA GLU A 53 6.39 6.93 -16.50
C GLU A 53 5.88 6.39 -15.16
N ILE A 54 6.49 6.79 -14.04
CA ILE A 54 6.05 6.41 -12.69
C ILE A 54 4.61 6.88 -12.43
N LYS A 55 4.26 8.11 -12.83
CA LYS A 55 2.88 8.61 -12.68
C LYS A 55 1.88 7.75 -13.44
N LYS A 56 2.19 7.38 -14.68
CA LYS A 56 1.34 6.49 -15.48
C LYS A 56 1.18 5.13 -14.81
N GLU A 57 2.26 4.52 -14.34
CA GLU A 57 2.22 3.24 -13.63
C GLU A 57 1.34 3.31 -12.38
N VAL A 58 1.49 4.36 -11.57
CA VAL A 58 0.68 4.57 -10.36
C VAL A 58 -0.80 4.80 -10.71
N ASP A 59 -1.09 5.58 -11.75
CA ASP A 59 -2.46 5.83 -12.19
C ASP A 59 -3.12 4.57 -12.74
N GLU A 60 -2.39 3.77 -13.52
CA GLU A 60 -2.83 2.46 -14.02
C GLU A 60 -3.10 1.48 -12.88
N ALA A 61 -2.16 1.34 -11.93
CA ALA A 61 -2.33 0.49 -10.75
C ALA A 61 -3.50 0.95 -9.88
N THR A 62 -3.70 2.27 -9.72
CA THR A 62 -4.85 2.84 -9.00
C THR A 62 -6.16 2.54 -9.73
N GLY A 63 -6.15 2.60 -11.06
CA GLY A 63 -7.29 2.25 -11.90
C GLY A 63 -7.67 0.78 -11.79
N LEU A 64 -6.69 -0.11 -11.75
CA LEU A 64 -6.88 -1.54 -11.51
C LEU A 64 -7.44 -1.80 -10.12
N ALA A 65 -6.82 -1.24 -9.08
CA ALA A 65 -7.25 -1.41 -7.68
C ALA A 65 -8.69 -0.91 -7.43
N LYS A 66 -9.15 0.11 -8.16
CA LYS A 66 -10.54 0.60 -8.07
C LYS A 66 -11.55 -0.25 -8.83
N LYS A 67 -11.11 -0.94 -9.89
CA LYS A 67 -11.95 -1.84 -10.71
C LYS A 67 -12.02 -3.25 -10.13
N ASP A 68 -11.07 -3.59 -9.28
CA ASP A 68 -11.01 -4.90 -8.65
C ASP A 68 -12.29 -5.16 -7.86
N GLN A 69 -12.83 -6.37 -8.02
CA GLN A 69 -14.09 -6.74 -7.38
C GLN A 69 -13.80 -7.08 -5.91
N GLU A 70 -14.74 -6.75 -5.03
CA GLU A 70 -14.65 -7.20 -3.65
C GLU A 70 -14.60 -8.73 -3.56
N ILE A 71 -13.80 -9.21 -2.61
CA ILE A 71 -13.63 -10.64 -2.34
C ILE A 71 -15.00 -11.26 -2.04
N PRO A 72 -15.37 -12.40 -2.65
CA PRO A 72 -16.66 -13.03 -2.41
C PRO A 72 -16.78 -13.48 -0.95
N MET A 73 -18.00 -13.41 -0.40
CA MET A 73 -18.29 -13.77 1.00
C MET A 73 -17.89 -15.21 1.36
N ASP A 74 -17.83 -16.07 0.36
CA ASP A 74 -17.39 -17.46 0.42
C ASP A 74 -15.91 -17.64 0.81
N GLU A 75 -15.10 -16.60 0.67
CA GLU A 75 -13.68 -16.58 1.03
C GLU A 75 -13.44 -15.94 2.41
N LEU A 76 -14.50 -15.53 3.12
CA LEU A 76 -14.39 -14.90 4.44
C LEU A 76 -13.66 -15.78 5.46
N ALA A 77 -13.92 -17.08 5.44
CA ALA A 77 -13.29 -18.06 6.31
C ALA A 77 -12.06 -18.71 5.66
N ALA A 78 -11.55 -18.16 4.56
CA ALA A 78 -10.40 -18.72 3.88
C ALA A 78 -9.09 -18.50 4.67
N ASP A 79 -8.14 -19.43 4.50
CA ASP A 79 -6.76 -19.35 5.02
C ASP A 79 -6.61 -19.12 6.55
N VAL A 80 -7.64 -19.42 7.34
CA VAL A 80 -7.62 -19.40 8.81
C VAL A 80 -6.64 -20.42 9.42
N CYS A 81 -6.56 -21.65 8.90
CA CYS A 81 -5.60 -22.67 9.33
C CYS A 81 -5.09 -23.46 8.12
N VAL A 82 -3.87 -23.99 8.21
CA VAL A 82 -3.26 -24.71 7.09
C VAL A 82 -3.83 -26.12 6.90
N GLN A 83 -4.07 -26.84 8.00
CA GLN A 83 -4.73 -28.14 8.01
C GLN A 83 -6.03 -27.99 8.78
N PHE A 84 -7.13 -28.19 8.08
CA PHE A 84 -8.47 -28.08 8.66
C PHE A 84 -8.96 -29.47 9.04
N LEU A 85 -9.11 -29.73 10.34
CA LEU A 85 -9.65 -30.98 10.87
C LEU A 85 -11.19 -30.96 10.92
N GLU A 86 -11.78 -29.78 11.12
CA GLU A 86 -13.24 -29.56 11.13
C GLU A 86 -13.63 -28.57 10.03
N PRO A 87 -14.35 -28.98 8.97
CA PRO A 87 -14.52 -28.17 7.74
C PRO A 87 -15.41 -26.92 7.88
N GLU A 88 -16.06 -26.74 9.03
CA GLU A 88 -17.09 -25.72 9.24
C GLU A 88 -16.65 -24.69 10.30
N VAL A 89 -16.65 -23.41 9.91
CA VAL A 89 -16.38 -22.27 10.79
C VAL A 89 -17.69 -21.65 11.25
N ARG A 90 -17.80 -21.39 12.55
CA ARG A 90 -18.99 -20.76 13.14
C ARG A 90 -19.18 -19.36 12.55
N ASN A 91 -20.39 -19.09 12.05
CA ASN A 91 -20.83 -17.79 11.58
C ASN A 91 -21.66 -17.05 12.64
N ILE A 92 -22.22 -15.89 12.28
CA ILE A 92 -23.10 -15.07 13.12
C ILE A 92 -24.31 -15.87 13.64
N LEU A 93 -24.89 -16.76 12.81
CA LEU A 93 -26.00 -17.63 13.19
C LEU A 93 -25.52 -19.09 13.38
N PRO A 94 -25.95 -19.79 14.44
CA PRO A 94 -25.54 -21.17 14.72
C PRO A 94 -25.85 -22.17 13.59
N TRP A 95 -26.89 -21.91 12.80
CA TRP A 95 -27.37 -22.79 11.72
C TRP A 95 -26.87 -22.38 10.32
N SER A 96 -25.92 -21.45 10.23
CA SER A 96 -25.36 -20.99 8.95
C SER A 96 -23.82 -21.03 8.95
N PRO A 97 -23.18 -22.20 9.15
CA PRO A 97 -21.73 -22.29 9.19
C PRO A 97 -21.08 -21.93 7.83
N VAL A 98 -19.92 -21.27 7.87
CA VAL A 98 -19.13 -20.94 6.68
C VAL A 98 -18.09 -22.05 6.47
N LYS A 99 -17.93 -22.50 5.22
CA LYS A 99 -16.91 -23.51 4.91
C LYS A 99 -15.54 -22.86 4.83
N HIS A 100 -14.58 -23.42 5.53
CA HIS A 100 -13.19 -23.02 5.36
C HIS A 100 -12.68 -23.45 3.98
N LYS A 101 -11.94 -22.56 3.33
CA LYS A 101 -11.27 -22.82 2.05
C LYS A 101 -9.80 -22.42 2.19
N ARG A 102 -8.93 -23.07 1.44
CA ARG A 102 -7.54 -22.66 1.34
C ARG A 102 -7.30 -22.10 -0.06
N LEU A 103 -6.89 -20.85 -0.15
CA LEU A 103 -6.65 -20.16 -1.42
C LEU A 103 -5.15 -20.07 -1.70
N GLY A 104 -4.35 -19.84 -0.65
CA GLY A 104 -2.92 -19.63 -0.77
C GLY A 104 -2.02 -20.86 -0.52
N PRO A 105 -0.79 -20.87 -1.07
CA PRO A 105 0.26 -21.79 -0.62
C PRO A 105 0.64 -21.45 0.82
N ALA A 106 0.60 -22.43 1.72
CA ALA A 106 0.95 -22.25 3.11
C ALA A 106 2.47 -22.19 3.24
N VAL A 107 3.02 -20.97 3.30
CA VAL A 107 4.46 -20.70 3.31
C VAL A 107 5.18 -21.30 4.53
N ASN A 108 4.44 -21.53 5.62
CA ASN A 108 4.97 -22.04 6.89
C ASN A 108 4.54 -23.48 7.23
N ALA A 109 3.87 -24.19 6.32
CA ALA A 109 3.59 -25.60 6.56
C ALA A 109 4.81 -26.45 6.20
N LYS A 110 5.28 -27.20 7.20
CA LYS A 110 6.24 -28.29 7.01
C LYS A 110 5.55 -29.51 6.43
#